data_AF-A0A8J6BIL1-F1
#
_entry.id   AF-A0A8J6BIL1-F1
#
_cell.length_a   1.000
_cell.length_b   1.000
_cell.length_c   1.000
_cell.angle_alpha   90.00
_cell.angle_beta   90.00
_cell.angle_gamma   90.00
#
_symmetry.space_group_name_H-M   'P 1'
#
loop_
_entity.id
_entity.type
_entity.pdbx_description
1 polymer ?
#
loop_
_entity_poly.entity_id
_entity_poly.type
_entity_poly.pdbx_seq_one_letter_code
_entity_poly.pdbx_strand_id
1 'polypeptide(L)'
;MAVPSDLRKRLSLFLLLSALLVVVFLFLDPSARTLSVLSSRLTAPSSLAPPAAPRQQNPTPTPTPGNTQPRASAAVDAKPEESTDASAKAEESASRPDAIAGAGGDIGNSELPRVDDGSDADGVEGKARTGAADAEGVVDGDGGGDEAAAEVRWETCRVGRGVSAADYIPCLDNVKAIKKLRSRRQMEHRERHCPAPPPRCLVRLPRGYRPPVPWPRSRDMIWYNNVPHPKLVEYKKDQNWVTKSDDYLVFPGGGTQFKAGVTRYIQFIEQVMPAIQWGTHTRTVLDVGCGVASFGGYLLDRNAITMSFAPKDEHEAQIQFALERGIPAFLAVIGTQKLPFPDEAFDVVHCARCRVHWYANGGKPLLELNRVLRPGGFYIWSATPVYRQEKRDQDDWNAMVTLTKSICWRTVVKSQDSNGIGVVIYQKLTSSSCYLERKTNKPPMCSEKDGPRFPWYIYSSSFSFLFLHCCFISQMHLIL
;
A
#
# COMPACT_ATOMS: atom_id res chain seq x y z
N MET A 1 3.28 8.36 60.98
CA MET A 1 2.91 9.60 60.25
C MET A 1 1.41 9.59 60.04
N ALA A 2 0.67 10.48 60.72
CA ALA A 2 -0.78 10.54 60.61
C ALA A 2 -1.19 11.34 59.37
N VAL A 3 -2.01 10.74 58.50
CA VAL A 3 -2.55 11.40 57.30
C VAL A 3 -3.53 12.52 57.73
N PRO A 4 -3.43 13.74 57.16
CA PRO A 4 -4.25 14.89 57.55
C PRO A 4 -5.76 14.58 57.44
N SER A 5 -6.51 15.02 58.44
CA SER A 5 -7.96 14.75 58.58
C SER A 5 -8.79 15.22 57.39
N ASP A 6 -8.32 16.23 56.66
CA ASP A 6 -9.02 16.80 55.51
C ASP A 6 -8.97 15.90 54.26
N LEU A 7 -7.87 15.16 54.07
CA LEU A 7 -7.74 14.21 52.96
C LEU A 7 -8.66 12.99 53.16
N ARG A 8 -8.86 12.59 54.42
CA ARG A 8 -9.73 11.47 54.78
C ARG A 8 -11.22 11.78 54.54
N LYS A 9 -11.63 13.03 54.75
CA LYS A 9 -12.99 13.50 54.46
C LYS A 9 -13.27 13.54 52.96
N ARG A 10 -12.31 14.02 52.15
CA ARG A 10 -12.45 14.06 50.68
C ARG A 10 -12.51 12.66 50.06
N LEU A 11 -11.72 11.72 50.58
CA LEU A 11 -11.76 10.32 50.12
C LEU A 11 -13.07 9.63 50.48
N SER A 12 -13.59 9.88 51.68
CA SER A 12 -14.88 9.35 52.14
C SER A 12 -16.05 9.87 51.30
N LEU A 13 -16.05 11.17 50.99
CA LEU A 13 -17.07 11.79 50.14
C LEU A 13 -17.05 11.23 48.70
N PHE A 14 -15.85 10.99 48.15
CA PHE A 14 -15.69 10.40 46.82
C PHE A 14 -16.20 8.94 46.77
N LEU A 15 -15.95 8.15 47.81
CA LEU A 15 -16.46 6.78 47.92
C LEU A 15 -17.99 6.74 48.08
N LEU A 16 -18.57 7.70 48.81
CA LEU A 16 -20.03 7.83 48.93
C LEU A 16 -20.69 8.23 47.60
N LEU A 17 -20.12 9.20 46.88
CA LEU A 17 -20.65 9.61 45.57
C LEU A 17 -20.53 8.51 44.52
N SER A 18 -19.44 7.74 44.53
CA SER A 18 -19.28 6.60 43.60
C SER A 18 -20.22 5.45 43.92
N ALA A 19 -20.46 5.14 45.20
CA ALA A 19 -21.46 4.15 45.61
C ALA A 19 -22.88 4.56 45.20
N LEU A 20 -23.23 5.85 45.36
CA LEU A 20 -24.54 6.36 44.96
C LEU A 20 -24.75 6.26 43.44
N LEU A 21 -23.71 6.52 42.65
CA LEU A 21 -23.72 6.42 41.18
C LEU A 21 -23.93 4.97 40.71
N VAL A 22 -23.31 4.00 41.38
CA VAL A 22 -23.51 2.56 41.06
C VAL A 22 -24.93 2.13 41.38
N VAL A 23 -25.51 2.58 42.50
CA VAL A 23 -26.90 2.26 42.86
C VAL A 23 -27.88 2.86 41.84
N VAL A 24 -27.66 4.11 41.40
CA VAL A 24 -28.48 4.74 40.36
C VAL A 24 -28.39 3.98 39.02
N PHE A 25 -27.21 3.47 38.65
CA PHE A 25 -27.05 2.63 37.46
C PHE A 25 -27.79 1.29 37.56
N LEU A 26 -27.83 0.68 38.75
CA LEU A 26 -28.55 -0.59 38.97
C LEU A 26 -30.08 -0.41 38.92
N PHE A 27 -30.60 0.76 39.26
CA PHE A 27 -32.05 1.06 39.20
C PHE A 27 -32.52 1.59 37.85
N LEU A 28 -31.60 1.95 36.93
CA LEU A 28 -31.91 2.49 35.61
C LEU A 28 -31.74 1.48 34.46
N ASP A 29 -31.40 0.23 34.74
CA ASP A 29 -31.27 -0.82 33.71
C ASP A 29 -32.60 -1.58 33.51
N PRO A 30 -33.30 -1.42 32.38
CA PRO A 30 -34.58 -2.08 32.13
C PRO A 30 -34.45 -3.53 31.63
N SER A 31 -33.25 -4.12 31.67
CA SER A 31 -32.95 -5.40 30.99
C SER A 31 -33.23 -6.66 31.84
N ALA A 32 -33.73 -6.54 33.06
CA ALA A 32 -34.01 -7.67 33.94
C ALA A 32 -35.47 -8.17 33.83
N ARG A 33 -35.91 -8.58 32.63
CA ARG A 33 -37.10 -9.42 32.45
C ARG A 33 -36.90 -10.35 31.26
N THR A 34 -36.54 -11.60 31.53
CA THR A 34 -37.25 -12.83 31.09
C THR A 34 -36.35 -14.06 31.23
N LEU A 35 -36.64 -14.87 32.25
CA LEU A 35 -36.39 -16.30 32.26
C LEU A 35 -37.61 -16.97 31.61
N SER A 36 -37.42 -17.87 30.64
CA SER A 36 -38.14 -19.16 30.56
C SER A 36 -37.84 -19.95 29.27
N VAL A 37 -37.90 -21.28 29.45
CA VAL A 37 -38.23 -22.34 28.48
C VAL A 37 -37.09 -23.15 27.83
N LEU A 38 -36.87 -24.28 28.52
CA LEU A 38 -36.49 -25.64 28.13
C LEU A 38 -36.75 -26.15 26.68
N SER A 39 -35.76 -26.94 26.22
CA SER A 39 -35.87 -28.33 25.72
C SER A 39 -36.26 -28.67 24.27
N SER A 40 -35.35 -29.44 23.66
CA SER A 40 -35.59 -30.75 22.99
C SER A 40 -35.59 -30.84 21.45
N ARG A 41 -34.86 -31.89 21.03
CA ARG A 41 -34.96 -32.70 19.77
C ARG A 41 -34.25 -32.13 18.54
N LEU A 42 -33.67 -32.90 17.63
CA LEU A 42 -33.07 -34.25 17.50
C LEU A 42 -32.87 -34.41 15.97
N THR A 43 -31.91 -35.24 15.59
CA THR A 43 -31.81 -35.97 14.30
C THR A 43 -31.42 -35.23 13.01
N ALA A 44 -30.26 -35.67 12.49
CA ALA A 44 -29.73 -35.52 11.13
C ALA A 44 -30.55 -36.35 10.10
N PRO A 45 -30.22 -36.36 8.77
CA PRO A 45 -29.03 -37.08 8.32
C PRO A 45 -28.25 -36.43 7.15
N SER A 46 -26.99 -36.86 7.10
CA SER A 46 -26.01 -36.73 6.03
C SER A 46 -26.40 -37.51 4.76
N SER A 47 -26.12 -36.95 3.58
CA SER A 47 -25.55 -37.74 2.48
C SER A 47 -24.73 -36.84 1.56
N LEU A 48 -23.45 -37.21 1.41
CA LEU A 48 -22.47 -36.63 0.49
C LEU A 48 -22.45 -37.51 -0.76
N ALA A 49 -22.47 -36.89 -1.95
CA ALA A 49 -22.05 -37.50 -3.20
C ALA A 49 -20.84 -36.72 -3.76
N PRO A 50 -19.74 -37.39 -4.16
CA PRO A 50 -18.54 -36.71 -4.66
C PRO A 50 -18.63 -36.33 -6.15
N PRO A 51 -17.99 -35.23 -6.59
CA PRO A 51 -17.98 -34.82 -7.99
C PRO A 51 -16.94 -35.58 -8.83
N ALA A 52 -17.25 -35.70 -10.13
CA ALA A 52 -16.51 -36.45 -11.14
C ALA A 52 -15.15 -35.84 -11.50
N ALA A 53 -14.22 -36.70 -11.92
CA ALA A 53 -12.83 -36.37 -12.29
C ALA A 53 -12.72 -35.60 -13.64
N PRO A 54 -11.72 -34.70 -13.81
CA PRO A 54 -11.48 -34.02 -15.07
C PRO A 54 -10.67 -34.85 -16.08
N ARG A 55 -11.05 -34.75 -17.36
CA ARG A 55 -10.36 -35.33 -18.53
C ARG A 55 -8.97 -34.73 -18.75
N GLN A 56 -7.99 -35.58 -19.01
CA GLN A 56 -6.64 -35.24 -19.44
C GLN A 56 -6.64 -34.67 -20.87
N GLN A 57 -5.94 -33.56 -21.09
CA GLN A 57 -5.53 -33.09 -22.42
C GLN A 57 -4.01 -33.29 -22.55
N ASN A 58 -3.58 -33.97 -23.62
CA ASN A 58 -2.17 -34.17 -23.97
C ASN A 58 -1.56 -32.85 -24.51
N PRO A 59 -0.28 -32.55 -24.21
CA PRO A 59 0.40 -31.36 -24.72
C PRO A 59 0.98 -31.56 -26.12
N THR A 60 0.80 -30.55 -26.97
CA THR A 60 1.46 -30.35 -28.27
C THR A 60 2.92 -29.92 -28.08
N PRO A 61 3.89 -30.40 -28.88
CA PRO A 61 5.32 -30.21 -28.63
C PRO A 61 5.88 -28.82 -29.00
N THR A 62 6.80 -28.33 -28.15
CA THR A 62 7.61 -27.11 -28.32
C THR A 62 8.85 -27.37 -29.20
N PRO A 63 9.21 -26.48 -30.14
CA PRO A 63 10.44 -26.61 -30.93
C PRO A 63 11.70 -26.15 -30.17
N THR A 64 12.80 -26.85 -30.41
CA THR A 64 14.13 -26.69 -29.80
C THR A 64 14.86 -25.43 -30.29
N PRO A 65 15.58 -24.67 -29.44
CA PRO A 65 16.46 -23.59 -29.90
C PRO A 65 17.82 -24.13 -30.33
N GLY A 66 18.27 -23.66 -31.50
CA GLY A 66 19.58 -23.97 -32.08
C GLY A 66 20.75 -23.35 -31.33
N ASN A 67 21.84 -24.12 -31.31
CA ASN A 67 23.16 -23.77 -30.81
C ASN A 67 23.73 -22.50 -31.48
N THR A 68 24.17 -21.53 -30.69
CA THR A 68 25.25 -20.62 -31.11
C THR A 68 26.11 -20.32 -29.89
N GLN A 69 27.36 -20.82 -29.91
CA GLN A 69 28.37 -20.53 -28.91
C GLN A 69 28.88 -19.08 -29.04
N PRO A 70 29.33 -18.44 -27.93
CA PRO A 70 29.75 -17.05 -27.91
C PRO A 70 31.23 -16.87 -28.29
N ARG A 71 31.53 -15.77 -28.99
CA ARG A 71 32.89 -15.31 -29.29
C ARG A 71 33.40 -14.47 -28.12
N ALA A 72 34.56 -14.85 -27.60
CA ALA A 72 35.28 -14.21 -26.51
C ALA A 72 35.84 -12.82 -26.89
N SER A 73 35.83 -11.90 -25.93
CA SER A 73 36.73 -10.73 -25.94
C SER A 73 37.06 -10.29 -24.52
N ALA A 74 38.33 -10.57 -24.17
CA ALA A 74 39.29 -9.83 -23.35
C ALA A 74 38.83 -9.16 -22.04
N ALA A 75 39.37 -9.72 -20.94
CA ALA A 75 39.55 -9.07 -19.65
C ALA A 75 40.63 -7.98 -19.73
N VAL A 76 40.43 -6.89 -19.00
CA VAL A 76 41.48 -5.95 -18.60
C VAL A 76 41.41 -5.79 -17.09
N ASP A 77 42.53 -6.15 -16.45
CA ASP A 77 42.80 -6.03 -15.02
C ASP A 77 42.83 -4.55 -14.56
N ALA A 78 42.20 -4.27 -13.42
CA ALA A 78 42.54 -3.12 -12.59
C ALA A 78 42.43 -3.51 -11.11
N LYS A 79 43.56 -3.36 -10.41
CA LYS A 79 43.73 -3.56 -8.96
C LYS A 79 42.93 -2.53 -8.15
N PRO A 80 42.59 -2.85 -6.88
CA PRO A 80 41.80 -1.97 -6.02
C PRO A 80 42.69 -0.95 -5.30
N GLU A 81 42.29 0.32 -5.32
CA GLU A 81 42.77 1.34 -4.39
C GLU A 81 41.86 1.45 -3.18
N GLU A 82 42.53 1.56 -2.04
CA GLU A 82 42.03 1.67 -0.67
C GLU A 82 41.65 3.13 -0.39
N SER A 83 40.39 3.38 0.01
CA SER A 83 40.00 4.67 0.58
C SER A 83 39.17 4.48 1.84
N THR A 84 39.70 5.03 2.91
CA THR A 84 39.23 4.98 4.29
C THR A 84 37.91 5.73 4.54
N ASP A 85 37.23 5.22 5.56
CA ASP A 85 36.00 5.61 6.24
C ASP A 85 35.72 7.12 6.43
N ALA A 86 34.44 7.49 6.28
CA ALA A 86 33.67 8.38 7.18
C ALA A 86 32.45 8.99 6.45
N SER A 87 31.24 8.62 6.88
CA SER A 87 30.13 9.57 7.12
C SER A 87 28.88 8.85 7.61
N ALA A 88 28.78 8.76 8.93
CA ALA A 88 27.50 8.72 9.62
C ALA A 88 26.98 10.16 9.81
N LYS A 89 25.65 10.32 9.67
CA LYS A 89 24.78 11.47 10.00
C LYS A 89 24.19 12.19 8.78
N ALA A 90 22.98 11.79 8.41
CA ALA A 90 21.85 12.68 8.19
C ALA A 90 20.56 11.84 8.09
N GLU A 91 19.44 12.47 8.42
CA GLU A 91 18.06 12.01 8.27
C GLU A 91 17.42 11.30 9.48
N GLU A 92 17.16 12.09 10.51
CA GLU A 92 15.98 11.93 11.37
C GLU A 92 15.21 13.26 11.43
N SER A 93 14.03 13.29 10.82
CA SER A 93 12.95 14.23 11.17
C SER A 93 11.59 13.62 10.79
N ALA A 94 11.21 12.55 11.49
CA ALA A 94 9.81 12.16 11.54
C ALA A 94 9.05 13.16 12.42
N SER A 95 8.09 13.84 11.84
CA SER A 95 7.27 14.88 12.46
C SER A 95 6.48 14.33 13.66
N ARG A 96 6.61 14.99 14.82
CA ARG A 96 5.70 14.83 15.97
C ARG A 96 4.32 15.42 15.67
N PRO A 97 3.23 14.88 16.25
CA PRO A 97 1.97 15.58 16.41
C PRO A 97 1.90 16.21 17.81
N ASP A 98 2.13 17.52 17.93
CA ASP A 98 1.92 18.22 19.19
C ASP A 98 0.47 18.70 19.35
N ALA A 99 -0.07 18.42 20.53
CA ALA A 99 -1.20 19.12 21.12
C ALA A 99 -0.65 20.14 22.12
N ILE A 100 -1.25 21.35 22.18
CA ILE A 100 -1.55 22.09 23.42
C ILE A 100 -2.39 23.33 23.05
N ALA A 101 -3.30 23.66 23.95
CA ALA A 101 -4.24 24.75 23.91
C ALA A 101 -3.66 26.11 24.36
N GLY A 102 -4.29 27.16 23.83
CA GLY A 102 -4.49 28.53 24.32
C GLY A 102 -3.60 29.18 25.39
N ALA A 103 -3.00 30.31 25.00
CA ALA A 103 -3.11 31.60 25.70
C ALA A 103 -2.67 32.73 24.74
N GLY A 104 -3.37 33.86 24.74
CA GLY A 104 -3.15 34.98 23.81
C GLY A 104 -2.01 35.92 24.21
N GLY A 105 -1.70 36.86 23.32
CA GLY A 105 -0.79 37.97 23.60
C GLY A 105 -0.03 38.51 22.40
N ASP A 106 -0.67 39.48 21.75
CA ASP A 106 -0.12 40.72 21.20
C ASP A 106 0.77 40.82 19.95
N ILE A 107 0.56 41.98 19.32
CA ILE A 107 0.88 42.44 17.97
C ILE A 107 2.31 43.01 17.90
N GLY A 108 3.02 42.74 16.80
CA GLY A 108 4.28 43.41 16.47
C GLY A 108 4.72 43.14 15.03
N ASN A 109 4.45 44.10 14.13
CA ASN A 109 4.89 44.13 12.75
C ASN A 109 6.43 44.09 12.63
N SER A 110 6.93 43.34 11.65
CA SER A 110 8.17 43.71 10.93
C SER A 110 8.12 43.23 9.48
N GLU A 111 8.22 44.21 8.60
CA GLU A 111 8.30 44.15 7.13
C GLU A 111 9.62 43.54 6.64
N LEU A 112 9.58 42.93 5.45
CA LEU A 112 10.60 42.91 4.36
C LEU A 112 10.18 41.88 3.28
N PRO A 113 10.65 41.97 2.02
CA PRO A 113 10.35 42.98 1.01
C PRO A 113 9.60 42.38 -0.21
N ARG A 114 8.97 43.27 -0.99
CA ARG A 114 8.34 42.98 -2.29
C ARG A 114 9.41 42.82 -3.39
N VAL A 115 9.22 41.85 -4.29
CA VAL A 115 9.85 41.81 -5.61
C VAL A 115 8.73 41.65 -6.64
N ASP A 116 8.78 42.52 -7.64
CA ASP A 116 7.74 42.84 -8.62
C ASP A 116 7.31 41.67 -9.53
N ASP A 117 6.01 41.67 -9.82
CA ASP A 117 5.34 40.80 -10.78
C ASP A 117 5.24 41.58 -12.12
N GLY A 118 6.10 41.23 -13.07
CA GLY A 118 6.08 41.74 -14.44
C GLY A 118 5.03 40.99 -15.26
N SER A 119 3.97 41.71 -15.64
CA SER A 119 2.91 41.22 -16.51
C SER A 119 3.23 41.60 -17.94
N ASP A 120 3.64 40.62 -18.76
CA ASP A 120 3.68 40.78 -20.22
C ASP A 120 2.66 39.83 -20.85
N ALA A 121 1.55 40.45 -21.28
CA ALA A 121 0.61 39.88 -22.22
C ALA A 121 1.11 40.22 -23.62
N ASP A 122 1.55 39.22 -24.38
CA ASP A 122 1.63 39.33 -25.83
C ASP A 122 0.85 38.18 -26.46
N GLY A 123 -0.23 38.56 -27.13
CA GLY A 123 -1.04 37.68 -27.96
C GLY A 123 -0.36 37.47 -29.30
N VAL A 124 -0.17 36.21 -29.67
CA VAL A 124 0.10 35.83 -31.06
C VAL A 124 -0.82 34.65 -31.41
N GLU A 125 -1.76 34.93 -32.32
CA GLU A 125 -2.59 33.94 -33.00
C GLU A 125 -1.71 32.93 -33.75
N GLY A 126 -1.66 31.70 -33.23
CA GLY A 126 -1.02 30.56 -33.88
C GLY A 126 -2.06 29.53 -34.30
N LYS A 127 -2.49 29.61 -35.56
CA LYS A 127 -3.40 28.69 -36.26
C LYS A 127 -2.99 27.22 -36.08
N ALA A 128 -3.75 26.46 -35.28
CA ALA A 128 -3.51 25.03 -35.09
C ALA A 128 -3.96 24.26 -36.34
N ARG A 129 -2.99 23.64 -37.02
CA ARG A 129 -3.23 22.68 -38.12
C ARG A 129 -3.75 21.37 -37.54
N THR A 130 -4.93 20.97 -37.97
CA THR A 130 -5.49 19.63 -37.80
C THR A 130 -4.73 18.64 -38.70
N GLY A 131 -4.16 17.60 -38.09
CA GLY A 131 -3.67 16.42 -38.80
C GLY A 131 -4.69 15.31 -38.64
N ALA A 132 -5.54 15.12 -39.64
CA ALA A 132 -6.33 13.92 -39.81
C ALA A 132 -5.43 12.85 -40.43
N ALA A 133 -5.44 11.64 -39.87
CA ALA A 133 -4.89 10.45 -40.50
C ALA A 133 -6.07 9.62 -41.03
N ASP A 134 -5.96 9.25 -42.29
CA ASP A 134 -6.96 8.58 -43.11
C ASP A 134 -7.36 7.20 -42.56
N ALA A 135 -8.65 6.90 -42.61
CA ALA A 135 -9.18 5.55 -42.60
C ALA A 135 -10.19 5.44 -43.75
N GLU A 136 -9.88 4.56 -44.70
CA GLU A 136 -10.68 4.31 -45.89
C GLU A 136 -12.09 3.80 -45.59
N GLY A 137 -13.02 4.17 -46.46
CA GLY A 137 -14.44 3.97 -46.32
C GLY A 137 -14.94 2.57 -46.68
N VAL A 138 -16.06 2.23 -46.05
CA VAL A 138 -17.06 1.30 -46.58
C VAL A 138 -18.42 1.95 -46.31
N VAL A 139 -19.20 2.17 -47.36
CA VAL A 139 -20.56 2.71 -47.32
C VAL A 139 -21.51 1.57 -47.70
N ASP A 140 -22.49 1.29 -46.83
CA ASP A 140 -23.93 1.33 -47.16
C ASP A 140 -24.76 0.65 -46.05
N GLY A 141 -25.91 1.26 -45.71
CA GLY A 141 -27.03 0.52 -45.08
C GLY A 141 -27.80 1.21 -43.95
N ASP A 142 -28.50 2.30 -44.27
CA ASP A 142 -29.85 2.72 -43.85
C ASP A 142 -30.42 2.41 -42.42
N GLY A 143 -30.89 3.48 -41.77
CA GLY A 143 -32.13 3.44 -40.97
C GLY A 143 -32.03 3.42 -39.45
N GLY A 144 -31.85 4.58 -38.80
CA GLY A 144 -32.12 4.74 -37.37
C GLY A 144 -31.87 6.16 -36.88
N GLY A 145 -32.88 6.83 -36.32
CA GLY A 145 -32.90 8.27 -36.04
C GLY A 145 -31.67 8.83 -35.31
N ASP A 146 -31.08 9.87 -35.91
CA ASP A 146 -30.05 10.72 -35.33
C ASP A 146 -30.60 11.47 -34.11
N GLU A 147 -30.46 10.89 -32.91
CA GLU A 147 -30.18 11.74 -31.75
C GLU A 147 -28.83 12.39 -32.03
N ALA A 148 -28.84 13.68 -32.35
CA ALA A 148 -27.63 14.47 -32.57
C ALA A 148 -26.65 14.18 -31.44
N ALA A 149 -25.56 13.47 -31.75
CA ALA A 149 -24.55 13.10 -30.77
C ALA A 149 -24.10 14.38 -30.07
N ALA A 150 -24.46 14.53 -28.80
CA ALA A 150 -24.15 15.74 -28.05
C ALA A 150 -22.65 15.98 -28.12
N GLU A 151 -22.24 17.10 -28.72
CA GLU A 151 -20.84 17.46 -28.87
C GLU A 151 -20.26 17.75 -27.47
N VAL A 152 -19.68 16.72 -26.83
CA VAL A 152 -19.12 16.85 -25.48
C VAL A 152 -17.79 17.60 -25.57
N ARG A 153 -17.84 18.91 -25.35
CA ARG A 153 -16.65 19.73 -25.19
C ARG A 153 -16.07 19.56 -23.79
N TRP A 154 -14.93 18.87 -23.70
CA TRP A 154 -14.22 18.70 -22.44
C TRP A 154 -13.37 19.93 -22.09
N GLU A 155 -13.50 20.42 -20.86
CA GLU A 155 -12.62 21.46 -20.31
C GLU A 155 -11.42 20.85 -19.57
N THR A 156 -10.31 21.57 -19.48
CA THR A 156 -9.17 21.15 -18.67
C THR A 156 -9.38 21.46 -17.19
N CYS A 157 -8.96 20.56 -16.30
CA CYS A 157 -9.14 20.74 -14.87
C CYS A 157 -8.37 21.97 -14.34
N ARG A 158 -9.06 22.79 -13.54
CA ARG A 158 -8.42 23.88 -12.78
C ARG A 158 -7.78 23.30 -11.52
N VAL A 159 -6.47 23.45 -11.40
CA VAL A 159 -5.70 22.91 -10.27
C VAL A 159 -5.50 23.97 -9.18
N GLY A 160 -5.46 23.52 -7.93
CA GLY A 160 -5.16 24.38 -6.79
C GLY A 160 -3.68 24.78 -6.75
N ARG A 161 -3.36 25.84 -5.99
CA ARG A 161 -1.97 26.24 -5.73
C ARG A 161 -1.16 25.07 -5.16
N GLY A 162 0.04 24.86 -5.69
CA GLY A 162 0.98 23.82 -5.25
C GLY A 162 0.74 22.43 -5.85
N VAL A 163 -0.22 22.26 -6.75
CA VAL A 163 -0.43 21.01 -7.49
C VAL A 163 -0.07 21.23 -8.96
N SER A 164 0.89 20.45 -9.46
CA SER A 164 1.22 20.40 -10.89
C SER A 164 0.00 19.94 -11.68
N ALA A 165 -0.26 20.58 -12.82
CA ALA A 165 -1.40 20.24 -13.67
C ALA A 165 -1.37 18.81 -14.20
N ALA A 166 -0.17 18.24 -14.37
CA ALA A 166 0.05 16.86 -14.80
C ALA A 166 -0.10 15.84 -13.67
N ASP A 167 0.12 16.26 -12.41
CA ASP A 167 0.06 15.38 -11.23
C ASP A 167 -1.25 15.51 -10.45
N TYR A 168 -2.22 16.22 -11.04
CA TYR A 168 -3.52 16.44 -10.42
C TYR A 168 -4.37 15.18 -10.45
N ILE A 169 -4.66 14.65 -9.27
CA ILE A 169 -5.49 13.49 -9.05
C ILE A 169 -6.67 13.96 -8.20
N PRO A 170 -7.87 14.16 -8.79
CA PRO A 170 -8.97 14.82 -8.10
C PRO A 170 -9.34 14.25 -6.74
N CYS A 171 -9.29 12.91 -6.61
CA CYS A 171 -9.60 12.24 -5.36
C CYS A 171 -8.48 12.29 -4.31
N LEU A 172 -7.24 12.63 -4.68
CA LEU A 172 -6.13 12.78 -3.72
C LEU A 172 -5.81 14.24 -3.44
N ASP A 173 -6.18 15.15 -4.35
CA ASP A 173 -5.92 16.59 -4.25
C ASP A 173 -7.15 17.40 -3.81
N ASN A 174 -8.15 16.75 -3.21
CA ASN A 174 -9.31 17.43 -2.64
C ASN A 174 -8.98 18.08 -1.29
N VAL A 175 -8.27 19.21 -1.35
CA VAL A 175 -7.82 19.98 -0.19
C VAL A 175 -8.97 20.35 0.75
N LYS A 176 -10.17 20.62 0.20
CA LYS A 176 -11.36 20.96 1.00
C LYS A 176 -11.79 19.79 1.89
N ALA A 177 -11.83 18.57 1.34
CA ALA A 177 -12.15 17.37 2.12
C ALA A 177 -11.04 17.05 3.13
N ILE A 178 -9.78 17.10 2.69
CA ILE A 178 -8.61 16.79 3.54
C ILE A 178 -8.50 17.77 4.74
N LYS A 179 -8.87 19.04 4.56
CA LYS A 179 -8.91 20.04 5.66
C LYS A 179 -10.02 19.78 6.67
N LYS A 180 -11.09 19.08 6.28
CA LYS A 180 -12.22 18.73 7.18
C LYS A 180 -11.98 17.46 7.99
N LEU A 181 -10.90 16.72 7.72
CA LEU A 181 -10.56 15.52 8.47
C LEU A 181 -10.27 15.86 9.93
N ARG A 182 -10.87 15.09 10.85
CA ARG A 182 -10.68 15.26 12.31
C ARG A 182 -9.27 14.89 12.76
N SER A 183 -8.60 14.00 12.04
CA SER A 183 -7.23 13.57 12.31
C SER A 183 -6.50 13.24 11.02
N ARG A 184 -5.18 13.04 11.15
CA ARG A 184 -4.29 12.57 10.08
C ARG A 184 -3.39 11.42 10.56
N ARG A 185 -3.62 10.93 11.79
CA ARG A 185 -2.76 9.97 12.49
C ARG A 185 -2.74 8.59 11.84
N GLN A 186 -3.79 8.25 11.11
CA GLN A 186 -3.95 6.96 10.43
C GLN A 186 -3.76 7.08 8.93
N MET A 187 -3.08 8.14 8.46
CA MET A 187 -2.87 8.40 7.04
C MET A 187 -4.16 8.61 6.24
N GLU A 188 -5.29 8.90 6.91
CA GLU A 188 -6.59 9.11 6.25
C GLU A 188 -6.53 10.24 5.21
N HIS A 189 -5.65 11.23 5.41
CA HIS A 189 -5.43 12.33 4.46
C HIS A 189 -4.81 11.91 3.12
N ARG A 190 -4.24 10.70 3.02
CA ARG A 190 -3.69 10.13 1.78
C ARG A 190 -4.63 9.13 1.11
N GLU A 191 -5.82 8.91 1.68
CA GLU A 191 -6.87 8.11 1.06
C GLU A 191 -7.64 8.89 0.00
N ARG A 192 -8.52 8.20 -0.72
CA ARG A 192 -9.37 8.81 -1.73
C ARG A 192 -10.47 9.67 -1.08
N HIS A 193 -10.44 10.97 -1.34
CA HIS A 193 -11.42 11.99 -1.00
C HIS A 193 -11.98 12.64 -2.26
N CYS A 194 -12.87 11.96 -2.99
CA CYS A 194 -13.34 12.46 -4.28
C CYS A 194 -14.24 13.71 -4.15
N PRO A 195 -14.12 14.70 -5.06
CA PRO A 195 -15.07 15.82 -5.14
C PRO A 195 -16.50 15.34 -5.44
N ALA A 196 -17.48 16.06 -4.90
CA ALA A 196 -18.90 15.89 -5.22
C ALA A 196 -19.47 17.24 -5.72
N PRO A 197 -20.00 17.32 -6.95
CA PRO A 197 -20.07 16.25 -7.95
C PRO A 197 -18.67 15.84 -8.50
N PRO A 198 -18.55 14.66 -9.13
CA PRO A 198 -17.31 14.25 -9.78
C PRO A 198 -16.87 15.27 -10.85
N PRO A 199 -15.56 15.54 -10.98
CA PRO A 199 -15.07 16.47 -11.98
C PRO A 199 -15.34 15.94 -13.39
N ARG A 200 -15.82 16.83 -14.27
CA ARG A 200 -16.04 16.57 -15.70
C ARG A 200 -15.01 17.31 -16.56
N CYS A 201 -13.74 17.15 -16.20
CA CYS A 201 -12.62 17.85 -16.83
C CYS A 201 -11.48 16.88 -17.14
N LEU A 202 -10.64 17.24 -18.12
CA LEU A 202 -9.45 16.50 -18.50
C LEU A 202 -8.24 16.99 -17.70
N VAL A 203 -7.49 16.04 -17.15
CA VAL A 203 -6.16 16.29 -16.58
C VAL A 203 -5.18 16.48 -17.74
N ARG A 204 -4.29 17.47 -17.63
CA ARG A 204 -3.35 17.80 -18.72
C ARG A 204 -2.20 16.81 -18.74
N LEU A 205 -1.78 16.40 -19.93
CA LEU A 205 -0.53 15.70 -20.09
C LEU A 205 0.66 16.64 -19.83
N PRO A 206 1.80 16.11 -19.35
CA PRO A 206 3.06 16.83 -19.32
C PRO A 206 3.42 17.41 -20.70
N ARG A 207 4.09 18.57 -20.72
CA ARG A 207 4.59 19.15 -21.98
C ARG A 207 5.65 18.22 -22.58
N GLY A 208 5.46 17.84 -23.85
CA GLY A 208 6.37 16.93 -24.53
C GLY A 208 6.20 15.46 -24.14
N TYR A 209 5.04 15.09 -23.56
CA TYR A 209 4.66 13.70 -23.35
C TYR A 209 4.79 12.89 -24.65
N ARG A 210 5.31 11.67 -24.54
CA ARG A 210 5.50 10.71 -25.62
C ARG A 210 4.77 9.42 -25.28
N PRO A 211 4.37 8.60 -26.28
CA PRO A 211 3.96 7.23 -26.01
C PRO A 211 4.98 6.49 -25.12
N PRO A 212 4.55 5.73 -24.10
CA PRO A 212 5.45 5.02 -23.20
C PRO A 212 6.45 4.16 -23.96
N VAL A 213 7.64 3.99 -23.37
CA VAL A 213 8.65 3.06 -23.91
C VAL A 213 8.01 1.66 -23.97
N PRO A 214 8.21 0.86 -25.04
CA PRO A 214 7.67 -0.49 -25.10
C PRO A 214 8.34 -1.44 -24.08
N TRP A 215 7.55 -2.37 -23.55
CA TRP A 215 8.07 -3.51 -22.78
C TRP A 215 8.97 -4.40 -23.68
N PRO A 216 10.09 -4.97 -23.20
CA PRO A 216 10.60 -4.96 -21.82
C PRO A 216 11.51 -3.78 -21.47
N ARG A 217 11.87 -2.93 -22.44
CA ARG A 217 12.79 -1.79 -22.19
C ARG A 217 12.22 -0.82 -21.15
N SER A 218 10.90 -0.65 -21.15
CA SER A 218 10.18 0.17 -20.18
C SER A 218 10.47 -0.21 -18.73
N ARG A 219 10.81 -1.48 -18.45
CA ARG A 219 11.19 -1.92 -17.10
C ARG A 219 12.35 -1.09 -16.56
N ASP A 220 13.36 -0.81 -17.38
CA ASP A 220 14.61 -0.20 -16.94
C ASP A 220 14.75 1.26 -17.37
N MET A 221 13.91 1.76 -18.28
CA MET A 221 13.94 3.17 -18.69
C MET A 221 12.58 3.71 -19.13
N ILE A 222 12.32 4.99 -18.84
CA ILE A 222 11.14 5.73 -19.33
C ILE A 222 11.56 7.09 -19.88
N TRP A 223 10.67 7.77 -20.60
CA TRP A 223 10.90 9.15 -21.01
C TRP A 223 10.90 10.10 -19.82
N TYR A 224 11.91 10.97 -19.73
CA TYR A 224 11.98 12.01 -18.71
C TYR A 224 10.76 12.94 -18.77
N ASN A 225 10.33 13.32 -19.97
CA ASN A 225 9.21 14.25 -20.16
C ASN A 225 7.85 13.67 -19.75
N ASN A 226 7.71 12.34 -19.67
CA ASN A 226 6.46 11.73 -19.23
C ASN A 226 6.27 11.84 -17.72
N VAL A 227 7.37 11.97 -16.98
CA VAL A 227 7.38 12.12 -15.52
C VAL A 227 8.46 13.14 -15.11
N PRO A 228 8.26 14.45 -15.41
CA PRO A 228 9.31 15.47 -15.30
C PRO A 228 9.49 15.92 -13.84
N HIS A 229 9.98 15.02 -13.00
CA HIS A 229 10.22 15.21 -11.57
C HIS A 229 11.72 15.33 -11.29
N PRO A 230 12.34 16.53 -11.47
CA PRO A 230 13.79 16.71 -11.32
C PRO A 230 14.27 16.44 -9.88
N LYS A 231 13.41 16.74 -8.90
CA LYS A 231 13.73 16.61 -7.48
C LYS A 231 13.97 15.17 -7.06
N LEU A 232 13.22 14.20 -7.59
CA LEU A 232 13.42 12.80 -7.22
C LEU A 232 14.79 12.27 -7.67
N VAL A 233 15.22 12.67 -8.87
CA VAL A 233 16.55 12.31 -9.38
C VAL A 233 17.65 12.87 -8.49
N GLU A 234 17.50 14.11 -8.01
CA GLU A 234 18.46 14.76 -7.13
C GLU A 234 18.46 14.13 -5.71
N TYR A 235 17.28 13.96 -5.10
CA TYR A 235 17.16 13.43 -3.74
C TYR A 235 17.54 11.96 -3.60
N LYS A 236 17.49 11.18 -4.69
CA LYS A 236 17.69 9.72 -4.66
C LYS A 236 18.89 9.23 -5.48
N LYS A 237 19.75 10.14 -5.95
CA LYS A 237 20.96 9.80 -6.72
C LYS A 237 21.85 8.78 -6.01
N ASP A 238 22.06 8.95 -4.70
CA ASP A 238 22.99 8.11 -3.92
C ASP A 238 22.45 6.71 -3.63
N GLN A 239 21.17 6.45 -3.93
CA GLN A 239 20.51 5.17 -3.69
C GLN A 239 20.32 4.35 -4.97
N ASN A 240 20.80 4.85 -6.12
CA ASN A 240 20.62 4.21 -7.43
C ASN A 240 19.14 3.86 -7.70
N TRP A 241 18.21 4.72 -7.29
CA TRP A 241 16.78 4.53 -7.54
C TRP A 241 16.40 4.89 -8.98
N VAL A 242 16.87 6.05 -9.41
CA VAL A 242 16.61 6.62 -10.72
C VAL A 242 17.78 7.53 -11.08
N THR A 243 18.21 7.45 -12.33
CA THR A 243 19.25 8.31 -12.90
C THR A 243 18.72 8.94 -14.17
N LYS A 244 19.14 10.15 -14.51
CA LYS A 244 18.80 10.77 -15.79
C LYS A 244 19.91 10.45 -16.80
N SER A 245 19.53 9.90 -17.95
CA SER A 245 20.41 9.68 -19.10
C SER A 245 19.73 10.27 -20.33
N ASP A 246 20.23 11.42 -20.81
CA ASP A 246 19.65 12.16 -21.92
C ASP A 246 18.15 12.46 -21.73
N ASP A 247 17.33 11.97 -22.66
CA ASP A 247 15.86 12.05 -22.69
C ASP A 247 15.18 11.02 -21.76
N TYR A 248 15.94 10.18 -21.08
CA TYR A 248 15.43 9.06 -20.29
C TYR A 248 15.70 9.20 -18.80
N LEU A 249 14.79 8.61 -18.03
CA LEU A 249 15.02 8.19 -16.66
C LEU A 249 15.31 6.70 -16.66
N VAL A 250 16.43 6.30 -16.06
CA VAL A 250 16.93 4.93 -16.01
C VAL A 250 16.85 4.40 -14.57
N PHE A 251 16.35 3.17 -14.42
CA PHE A 251 16.12 2.50 -13.14
C PHE A 251 17.07 1.32 -12.97
N PRO A 252 18.26 1.52 -12.38
CA PRO A 252 19.26 0.46 -12.25
C PRO A 252 18.89 -0.60 -11.19
N GLY A 253 17.70 -0.51 -10.59
CA GLY A 253 17.20 -1.49 -9.64
C GLY A 253 17.77 -1.35 -8.22
N GLY A 254 18.44 -0.24 -7.92
CA GLY A 254 18.97 0.05 -6.59
C GLY A 254 17.90 0.45 -5.58
N GLY A 255 18.31 0.57 -4.32
CA GLY A 255 17.51 1.23 -3.30
C GLY A 255 18.00 1.09 -1.88
N THR A 256 17.28 1.74 -0.95
CA THR A 256 17.70 1.74 0.46
C THR A 256 17.87 0.33 1.03
N GLN A 257 16.98 -0.60 0.64
CA GLN A 257 17.07 -2.02 1.00
C GLN A 257 17.68 -2.89 -0.11
N PHE A 258 18.00 -2.32 -1.27
CA PHE A 258 18.55 -3.02 -2.44
C PHE A 258 19.90 -2.40 -2.82
N LYS A 259 20.81 -2.25 -1.85
CA LYS A 259 22.10 -1.56 -2.07
C LYS A 259 22.93 -2.18 -3.20
N ALA A 260 22.88 -3.50 -3.32
CA ALA A 260 23.54 -4.25 -4.38
C ALA A 260 22.60 -4.64 -5.54
N GLY A 261 21.48 -3.93 -5.69
CA GLY A 261 20.49 -4.15 -6.73
C GLY A 261 19.40 -5.17 -6.36
N VAL A 262 18.21 -4.97 -6.93
CA VAL A 262 17.01 -5.78 -6.67
C VAL A 262 17.17 -7.23 -7.09
N THR A 263 17.92 -7.52 -8.16
CA THR A 263 18.22 -8.90 -8.58
C THR A 263 18.90 -9.70 -7.47
N ARG A 264 19.92 -9.12 -6.82
CA ARG A 264 20.65 -9.77 -5.74
C ARG A 264 19.78 -9.92 -4.49
N TYR A 265 18.90 -8.95 -4.23
CA TYR A 265 17.92 -9.05 -3.15
C TYR A 265 16.92 -10.19 -3.37
N ILE A 266 16.39 -10.36 -4.58
CA ILE A 266 15.50 -11.47 -4.92
C ILE A 266 16.23 -12.82 -4.78
N GLN A 267 17.47 -12.92 -5.30
CA GLN A 267 18.30 -14.12 -5.14
C GLN A 267 18.59 -14.45 -3.67
N PHE A 268 18.85 -13.44 -2.85
CA PHE A 268 19.04 -13.62 -1.42
C PHE A 268 17.76 -14.19 -0.76
N ILE A 269 16.59 -13.66 -1.10
CA ILE A 269 15.30 -14.20 -0.62
C ILE A 269 15.12 -15.67 -1.05
N GLU A 270 15.38 -15.98 -2.32
CA GLU A 270 15.31 -17.35 -2.85
C GLU A 270 16.25 -18.30 -2.08
N GLN A 271 17.45 -17.83 -1.73
CA GLN A 271 18.44 -18.61 -0.98
C GLN A 271 17.99 -18.88 0.47
N VAL A 272 17.51 -17.86 1.18
CA VAL A 272 17.13 -18.01 2.60
C VAL A 272 15.75 -18.63 2.80
N MET A 273 14.89 -18.58 1.78
CA MET A 273 13.57 -19.22 1.78
C MET A 273 13.26 -19.89 0.43
N PRO A 274 13.88 -21.04 0.14
CA PRO A 274 13.72 -21.73 -1.15
C PRO A 274 12.27 -22.14 -1.47
N ALA A 275 11.41 -22.27 -0.46
CA ALA A 275 10.00 -22.65 -0.64
C ALA A 275 9.15 -21.55 -1.30
N ILE A 276 9.64 -20.31 -1.41
CA ILE A 276 8.90 -19.26 -2.12
C ILE A 276 8.70 -19.61 -3.60
N GLN A 277 9.73 -20.12 -4.27
CA GLN A 277 9.71 -20.58 -5.68
C GLN A 277 8.86 -19.69 -6.61
N TRP A 278 9.38 -18.51 -6.98
CA TRP A 278 8.69 -17.57 -7.87
C TRP A 278 8.29 -18.22 -9.20
N GLY A 279 7.07 -17.93 -9.66
CA GLY A 279 6.52 -18.42 -10.92
C GLY A 279 5.92 -19.83 -10.86
N THR A 280 6.32 -20.65 -9.89
CA THR A 280 5.77 -21.99 -9.69
C THR A 280 4.84 -22.02 -8.48
N HIS A 281 5.37 -21.88 -7.27
CA HIS A 281 4.61 -21.86 -6.03
C HIS A 281 4.04 -20.48 -5.74
N THR A 282 4.83 -19.43 -5.93
CA THR A 282 4.39 -18.04 -5.75
C THR A 282 4.10 -17.40 -7.09
N ARG A 283 2.83 -17.07 -7.35
CA ARG A 283 2.39 -16.41 -8.59
C ARG A 283 1.89 -15.00 -8.37
N THR A 284 1.27 -14.71 -7.22
CA THR A 284 0.73 -13.38 -6.92
C THR A 284 1.43 -12.74 -5.72
N VAL A 285 1.88 -11.50 -5.93
CA VAL A 285 2.63 -10.74 -4.92
C VAL A 285 1.99 -9.37 -4.70
N LEU A 286 1.88 -8.95 -3.44
CA LEU A 286 1.51 -7.58 -3.08
C LEU A 286 2.75 -6.84 -2.56
N ASP A 287 3.17 -5.78 -3.23
CA ASP A 287 4.35 -4.99 -2.87
C ASP A 287 3.94 -3.64 -2.25
N VAL A 288 4.04 -3.56 -0.93
CA VAL A 288 3.60 -2.43 -0.12
C VAL A 288 4.69 -1.38 0.00
N GLY A 289 4.37 -0.12 -0.28
CA GLY A 289 5.35 0.97 -0.26
C GLY A 289 6.44 0.77 -1.32
N CYS A 290 6.02 0.35 -2.51
CA CYS A 290 6.86 -0.13 -3.61
C CYS A 290 7.88 0.88 -4.18
N GLY A 291 7.78 2.16 -3.83
CA GLY A 291 8.57 3.22 -4.45
C GLY A 291 8.29 3.29 -5.95
N VAL A 292 9.33 3.10 -6.76
CA VAL A 292 9.24 3.00 -8.22
C VAL A 292 8.88 1.59 -8.73
N ALA A 293 8.54 0.65 -7.83
CA ALA A 293 8.14 -0.73 -8.11
C ALA A 293 9.23 -1.64 -8.73
N SER A 294 10.51 -1.41 -8.42
CA SER A 294 11.60 -2.24 -8.94
C SER A 294 11.52 -3.71 -8.51
N PHE A 295 11.08 -4.00 -7.28
CA PHE A 295 10.87 -5.39 -6.85
C PHE A 295 9.82 -6.10 -7.70
N GLY A 296 8.64 -5.49 -7.86
CA GLY A 296 7.59 -6.04 -8.70
C GLY A 296 7.99 -6.17 -10.18
N GLY A 297 8.67 -5.18 -10.74
CA GLY A 297 9.14 -5.20 -12.12
C GLY A 297 10.11 -6.34 -12.43
N TYR A 298 11.00 -6.70 -11.50
CA TYR A 298 11.96 -7.79 -11.67
C TYR A 298 11.38 -9.18 -11.38
N LEU A 299 10.23 -9.27 -10.72
CA LEU A 299 9.50 -10.53 -10.53
C LEU A 299 8.71 -10.94 -11.79
N LEU A 300 8.43 -10.01 -12.72
CA LEU A 300 7.80 -10.33 -14.00
C LEU A 300 8.65 -11.32 -14.82
N ASP A 301 9.98 -11.15 -14.80
CA ASP A 301 10.93 -12.10 -15.43
C ASP A 301 10.92 -13.50 -14.77
N ARG A 302 10.33 -13.63 -13.58
CA ARG A 302 10.22 -14.86 -12.81
C ARG A 302 8.79 -15.42 -12.81
N ASN A 303 7.97 -15.00 -13.76
CA ASN A 303 6.56 -15.42 -13.89
C ASN A 303 5.71 -15.18 -12.62
N ALA A 304 6.08 -14.20 -11.79
CA ALA A 304 5.31 -13.79 -10.62
C ALA A 304 4.75 -12.37 -10.84
N ILE A 305 3.42 -12.26 -10.93
CA ILE A 305 2.76 -10.96 -11.09
C ILE A 305 2.71 -10.24 -9.74
N THR A 306 3.19 -9.01 -9.74
CA THR A 306 3.23 -8.17 -8.55
C THR A 306 2.29 -7.00 -8.73
N MET A 307 1.38 -6.81 -7.76
CA MET A 307 0.59 -5.61 -7.62
C MET A 307 1.26 -4.70 -6.60
N SER A 308 1.76 -3.56 -7.06
CA SER A 308 2.53 -2.62 -6.25
C SER A 308 1.65 -1.43 -5.81
N PHE A 309 1.83 -0.92 -4.59
CA PHE A 309 1.17 0.33 -4.21
C PHE A 309 1.99 1.19 -3.26
N ALA A 310 1.70 2.48 -3.28
CA ALA A 310 2.29 3.49 -2.43
C ALA A 310 1.35 4.70 -2.32
N PRO A 311 1.45 5.50 -1.24
CA PRO A 311 0.80 6.79 -1.19
C PRO A 311 1.32 7.74 -2.28
N LYS A 312 0.52 8.75 -2.62
CA LYS A 312 1.05 10.03 -3.11
C LYS A 312 1.67 10.75 -1.90
N ASP A 313 2.97 11.01 -1.92
CA ASP A 313 3.66 11.69 -0.82
C ASP A 313 4.47 12.90 -1.29
N GLU A 314 5.32 13.43 -0.41
CA GLU A 314 6.16 14.61 -0.69
C GLU A 314 7.18 14.40 -1.83
N HIS A 315 7.44 13.14 -2.20
CA HIS A 315 8.29 12.74 -3.32
C HIS A 315 7.49 12.50 -4.60
N GLU A 316 6.33 13.15 -4.72
CA GLU A 316 5.41 13.09 -5.88
C GLU A 316 4.82 11.68 -6.09
N ALA A 317 4.06 11.49 -7.17
CA ALA A 317 3.35 10.23 -7.43
C ALA A 317 4.33 9.16 -7.94
N GLN A 318 5.07 8.50 -7.03
CA GLN A 318 6.05 7.46 -7.37
C GLN A 318 5.46 6.32 -8.23
N ILE A 319 4.15 6.08 -8.09
CA ILE A 319 3.38 5.14 -8.89
C ILE A 319 3.38 5.50 -10.39
N GLN A 320 3.47 6.78 -10.76
CA GLN A 320 3.54 7.17 -12.16
C GLN A 320 4.80 6.61 -12.85
N PHE A 321 5.94 6.52 -12.16
CA PHE A 321 7.11 5.83 -12.68
C PHE A 321 6.83 4.35 -12.93
N ALA A 322 6.17 3.67 -11.98
CA ALA A 322 5.82 2.26 -12.16
C ALA A 322 4.90 2.04 -13.36
N LEU A 323 3.90 2.90 -13.54
CA LEU A 323 2.95 2.84 -14.66
C LEU A 323 3.63 3.09 -16.01
N GLU A 324 4.49 4.11 -16.13
CA GLU A 324 5.27 4.39 -17.35
C GLU A 324 6.26 3.26 -17.68
N ARG A 325 6.69 2.50 -16.66
CA ARG A 325 7.52 1.30 -16.84
C ARG A 325 6.72 0.07 -17.27
N GLY A 326 5.38 0.12 -17.26
CA GLY A 326 4.50 -1.02 -17.54
C GLY A 326 4.32 -1.98 -16.36
N ILE A 327 4.61 -1.56 -15.13
CA ILE A 327 4.53 -2.37 -13.93
C ILE A 327 3.16 -2.16 -13.25
N PRO A 328 2.40 -3.22 -12.91
CA PRO A 328 1.09 -3.08 -12.27
C PRO A 328 1.20 -2.38 -10.92
N ALA A 329 0.66 -1.17 -10.83
CA ALA A 329 0.74 -0.37 -9.62
C ALA A 329 -0.45 0.57 -9.44
N PHE A 330 -0.75 0.94 -8.20
CA PHE A 330 -1.83 1.89 -7.91
C PHE A 330 -1.54 2.72 -6.66
N LEU A 331 -2.25 3.85 -6.53
CA LEU A 331 -2.14 4.73 -5.37
C LEU A 331 -3.06 4.24 -4.25
N ALA A 332 -2.47 3.90 -3.11
CA ALA A 332 -3.21 3.51 -1.92
C ALA A 332 -2.39 3.68 -0.65
N VAL A 333 -3.10 3.68 0.48
CA VAL A 333 -2.53 3.58 1.82
C VAL A 333 -3.33 2.56 2.62
N ILE A 334 -2.66 1.87 3.55
CA ILE A 334 -3.35 1.09 4.58
C ILE A 334 -3.61 2.04 5.76
N GLY A 335 -4.64 2.86 5.62
CA GLY A 335 -5.03 3.85 6.62
C GLY A 335 -6.24 3.38 7.43
N THR A 336 -7.39 3.98 7.11
CA THR A 336 -8.70 3.67 7.66
C THR A 336 -9.56 2.81 6.75
N GLN A 337 -9.16 2.55 5.50
CA GLN A 337 -9.90 1.72 4.55
C GLN A 337 -9.18 0.39 4.25
N LYS A 338 -9.95 -0.64 3.91
CA LYS A 338 -9.40 -1.91 3.38
C LYS A 338 -8.79 -1.69 2.00
N LEU A 339 -7.77 -2.47 1.67
CA LEU A 339 -7.27 -2.59 0.31
C LEU A 339 -8.35 -3.21 -0.60
N PRO A 340 -8.40 -2.80 -1.88
CA PRO A 340 -9.42 -3.23 -2.84
C PRO A 340 -9.11 -4.63 -3.40
N PHE A 341 -8.87 -5.60 -2.50
CA PHE A 341 -8.57 -6.98 -2.85
C PHE A 341 -9.48 -7.91 -2.05
N PRO A 342 -9.87 -9.07 -2.61
CA PRO A 342 -10.56 -10.09 -1.85
C PRO A 342 -9.65 -10.65 -0.74
N ASP A 343 -10.27 -11.39 0.18
CA ASP A 343 -9.55 -12.13 1.19
C ASP A 343 -8.67 -13.19 0.48
N GLU A 344 -7.47 -13.46 0.99
CA GLU A 344 -6.59 -14.54 0.54
C GLU A 344 -6.21 -14.48 -0.96
N ALA A 345 -5.98 -13.26 -1.46
CA ALA A 345 -5.64 -12.98 -2.86
C ALA A 345 -4.16 -13.20 -3.21
N PHE A 346 -3.25 -13.07 -2.24
CA PHE A 346 -1.80 -13.05 -2.49
C PHE A 346 -1.08 -14.22 -1.84
N ASP A 347 -0.13 -14.80 -2.58
CA ASP A 347 0.78 -15.84 -2.08
C ASP A 347 1.89 -15.22 -1.21
N VAL A 348 2.36 -14.03 -1.60
CA VAL A 348 3.38 -13.26 -0.87
C VAL A 348 2.96 -11.80 -0.70
N VAL A 349 3.22 -11.23 0.48
CA VAL A 349 3.23 -9.78 0.69
C VAL A 349 4.67 -9.34 0.97
N HIS A 350 5.12 -8.28 0.33
CA HIS A 350 6.46 -7.71 0.48
C HIS A 350 6.39 -6.26 0.97
N CYS A 351 7.29 -5.90 1.90
CA CYS A 351 7.55 -4.52 2.28
C CYS A 351 9.05 -4.32 2.51
N ALA A 352 9.66 -3.45 1.70
CA ALA A 352 11.02 -2.96 1.87
C ALA A 352 11.00 -1.48 2.26
N ARG A 353 11.23 -1.17 3.54
CA ARG A 353 11.21 0.20 4.10
C ARG A 353 9.93 0.99 3.75
N CYS A 354 8.78 0.32 3.74
CA CYS A 354 7.50 0.90 3.32
C CYS A 354 6.92 2.00 4.25
N ARG A 355 7.58 2.31 5.38
CA ARG A 355 7.16 3.32 6.37
C ARG A 355 5.73 3.11 6.93
N VAL A 356 5.23 1.87 6.89
CA VAL A 356 3.95 1.50 7.50
C VAL A 356 4.17 1.08 8.96
N HIS A 357 3.45 1.72 9.88
CA HIS A 357 3.42 1.32 11.28
C HIS A 357 2.48 0.11 11.48
N TRP A 358 2.98 -1.08 11.19
CA TRP A 358 2.20 -2.33 11.16
C TRP A 358 1.44 -2.66 12.44
N TYR A 359 2.02 -2.32 13.59
CA TYR A 359 1.43 -2.57 14.91
C TYR A 359 0.53 -1.41 15.42
N ALA A 360 0.46 -0.29 14.69
CA ALA A 360 -0.34 0.86 15.08
C ALA A 360 -1.85 0.58 14.98
N ASN A 361 -2.66 1.44 15.61
CA ASN A 361 -4.12 1.39 15.56
C ASN A 361 -4.69 0.01 15.94
N GLY A 362 -4.08 -0.66 16.93
CA GLY A 362 -4.48 -2.00 17.36
C GLY A 362 -4.07 -3.12 16.40
N GLY A 363 -3.05 -2.88 15.56
CA GLY A 363 -2.55 -3.85 14.58
C GLY A 363 -3.35 -3.91 13.28
N LYS A 364 -4.28 -2.99 13.06
CA LYS A 364 -5.14 -2.94 11.87
C LYS A 364 -4.37 -3.07 10.54
N PRO A 365 -3.22 -2.39 10.33
CA PRO A 365 -2.50 -2.54 9.08
C PRO A 365 -1.98 -3.96 8.84
N LEU A 366 -1.44 -4.62 9.87
CA LEU A 366 -0.98 -6.00 9.74
C LEU A 366 -2.16 -6.98 9.60
N LEU A 367 -3.31 -6.68 10.21
CA LEU A 367 -4.53 -7.48 10.06
C LEU A 367 -5.11 -7.39 8.64
N GLU A 368 -4.96 -6.24 7.99
CA GLU A 368 -5.28 -6.11 6.57
C GLU A 368 -4.37 -6.97 5.71
N LEU A 369 -3.07 -7.09 6.05
CA LEU A 369 -2.19 -8.07 5.40
C LEU A 369 -2.62 -9.51 5.67
N ASN A 370 -3.01 -9.83 6.91
CA ASN A 370 -3.52 -11.15 7.26
C ASN A 370 -4.79 -11.52 6.49
N ARG A 371 -5.62 -10.54 6.15
CA ARG A 371 -6.81 -10.72 5.33
C ARG A 371 -6.46 -11.07 3.89
N VAL A 372 -5.56 -10.31 3.25
CA VAL A 372 -5.25 -10.48 1.81
C VAL A 372 -4.21 -11.57 1.55
N LEU A 373 -3.42 -11.97 2.54
CA LEU A 373 -2.44 -13.05 2.43
C LEU A 373 -3.10 -14.42 2.59
N ARG A 374 -2.77 -15.36 1.70
CA ARG A 374 -3.26 -16.75 1.75
C ARG A 374 -2.75 -17.52 2.96
N PRO A 375 -3.53 -18.49 3.50
CA PRO A 375 -3.01 -19.45 4.45
C PRO A 375 -1.79 -20.18 3.87
N GLY A 376 -0.70 -20.27 4.64
CA GLY A 376 0.58 -20.78 4.16
C GLY A 376 1.46 -19.76 3.43
N GLY A 377 0.92 -18.60 3.05
CA GLY A 377 1.63 -17.52 2.36
C GLY A 377 2.67 -16.82 3.24
N PHE A 378 3.56 -16.06 2.58
CA PHE A 378 4.69 -15.41 3.23
C PHE A 378 4.55 -13.88 3.29
N TYR A 379 4.99 -13.30 4.40
CA TYR A 379 5.22 -11.86 4.51
C TYR A 379 6.71 -11.59 4.65
N ILE A 380 7.28 -10.92 3.66
CA ILE A 380 8.70 -10.55 3.59
C ILE A 380 8.82 -9.10 4.04
N TRP A 381 9.52 -8.88 5.17
CA TRP A 381 9.69 -7.56 5.75
C TRP A 381 11.17 -7.20 5.88
N SER A 382 11.58 -6.14 5.18
CA SER A 382 12.93 -5.56 5.27
C SER A 382 12.83 -4.11 5.75
N ALA A 383 13.20 -3.86 7.00
CA ALA A 383 13.12 -2.56 7.64
C ALA A 383 14.18 -2.41 8.73
N THR A 384 14.49 -1.18 9.14
CA THR A 384 15.52 -0.92 10.17
C THR A 384 15.31 -1.70 11.46
N PRO A 385 14.07 -1.94 11.97
CA PRO A 385 13.84 -2.77 13.16
C PRO A 385 14.34 -4.21 13.05
N VAL A 386 14.58 -4.72 11.83
CA VAL A 386 15.02 -6.09 11.61
C VAL A 386 16.51 -6.28 11.90
N TYR A 387 17.33 -5.25 11.64
CA TYR A 387 18.80 -5.35 11.65
C TYR A 387 19.52 -4.27 12.46
N ARG A 388 18.85 -3.20 12.87
CA ARG A 388 19.39 -2.20 13.80
C ARG A 388 19.06 -2.54 15.25
N GLN A 389 19.86 -1.97 16.17
CA GLN A 389 19.78 -2.23 17.61
C GLN A 389 19.46 -0.98 18.43
N GLU A 390 19.00 0.09 17.78
CA GLU A 390 18.57 1.30 18.49
C GLU A 390 17.31 1.01 19.31
N LYS A 391 17.09 1.73 20.42
CA LYS A 391 15.96 1.49 21.32
C LYS A 391 14.61 1.52 20.59
N ARG A 392 14.44 2.47 19.67
CA ARG A 392 13.25 2.61 18.83
C ARG A 392 13.05 1.40 17.92
N ASP A 393 14.10 0.95 17.25
CA ASP A 393 14.09 -0.23 16.38
C ASP A 393 13.75 -1.51 17.17
N GLN A 394 14.28 -1.64 18.40
CA GLN A 394 13.95 -2.76 19.29
C GLN A 394 12.49 -2.74 19.74
N ASP A 395 11.94 -1.56 20.06
CA ASP A 395 10.53 -1.42 20.45
C ASP A 395 9.60 -1.78 19.29
N ASP A 396 9.90 -1.28 18.09
CA ASP A 396 9.18 -1.60 16.86
C ASP A 396 9.22 -3.09 16.54
N TRP A 397 10.40 -3.72 16.66
CA TRP A 397 10.60 -5.15 16.49
C TRP A 397 9.77 -5.97 17.49
N ASN A 398 9.82 -5.62 18.76
CA ASN A 398 9.09 -6.33 19.82
C ASN A 398 7.58 -6.21 19.64
N ALA A 399 7.08 -5.03 19.26
CA ALA A 399 5.68 -4.82 18.94
C ALA A 399 5.24 -5.68 17.75
N MET A 400 6.06 -5.74 16.70
CA MET A 400 5.81 -6.59 15.54
C MET A 400 5.78 -8.07 15.90
N VAL A 401 6.79 -8.59 16.60
CA VAL A 401 6.84 -9.99 17.02
C VAL A 401 5.65 -10.37 17.89
N THR A 402 5.26 -9.47 18.80
CA THR A 402 4.09 -9.66 19.67
C THR A 402 2.81 -9.78 18.85
N LEU A 403 2.61 -8.86 17.89
CA LEU A 403 1.42 -8.87 17.05
C LEU A 403 1.40 -10.07 16.09
N THR A 404 2.51 -10.39 15.41
CA THR A 404 2.57 -11.55 14.51
C THR A 404 2.24 -12.85 15.23
N LYS A 405 2.71 -13.01 16.47
CA LYS A 405 2.37 -14.18 17.30
C LYS A 405 0.89 -14.21 17.67
N SER A 406 0.30 -13.08 18.04
CA SER A 406 -1.13 -13.01 18.42
C SER A 406 -2.08 -13.23 17.24
N ILE A 407 -1.58 -13.06 16.01
CA ILE A 407 -2.29 -13.36 14.77
C ILE A 407 -1.90 -14.71 14.15
N CYS A 408 -1.25 -15.59 14.91
CA CYS A 408 -0.89 -16.95 14.47
C CYS A 408 0.07 -16.99 13.26
N TRP A 409 0.96 -16.00 13.16
CA TRP A 409 2.07 -16.06 12.22
C TRP A 409 3.33 -16.55 12.92
N ARG A 410 4.15 -17.30 12.18
CA ARG A 410 5.47 -17.76 12.65
C ARG A 410 6.58 -17.06 11.88
N THR A 411 7.68 -16.75 12.56
CA THR A 411 8.92 -16.35 11.88
C THR A 411 9.58 -17.60 11.32
N VAL A 412 9.79 -17.65 10.00
CA VAL A 412 10.48 -18.75 9.32
C VAL A 412 11.91 -18.41 8.94
N VAL A 413 12.20 -17.12 8.73
CA VAL A 413 13.55 -16.62 8.44
C VAL A 413 13.77 -15.31 9.19
N LYS A 414 14.96 -15.14 9.73
CA LYS A 414 15.56 -13.84 10.05
C LYS A 414 17.01 -13.89 9.60
N SER A 415 17.37 -13.09 8.60
CA SER A 415 18.70 -13.11 7.98
C SER A 415 19.14 -11.70 7.61
N GLN A 416 20.42 -11.54 7.27
CA GLN A 416 21.00 -10.30 6.76
C GLN A 416 21.84 -10.60 5.53
N ASP A 417 21.79 -9.70 4.55
CA ASP A 417 22.65 -9.78 3.37
C ASP A 417 24.09 -9.32 3.67
N SER A 418 24.97 -9.43 2.68
CA SER A 418 26.38 -9.01 2.81
C SER A 418 26.57 -7.51 3.06
N ASN A 419 25.53 -6.68 2.89
CA ASN A 419 25.57 -5.24 3.11
C ASN A 419 24.95 -4.84 4.47
N GLY A 420 24.64 -5.82 5.32
CA GLY A 420 24.00 -5.61 6.61
C GLY A 420 22.51 -5.27 6.52
N ILE A 421 21.87 -5.49 5.36
CA ILE A 421 20.43 -5.29 5.20
C ILE A 421 19.70 -6.56 5.64
N GLY A 422 18.89 -6.42 6.69
CA GLY A 422 18.11 -7.52 7.24
C GLY A 422 16.76 -7.75 6.56
N VAL A 423 16.39 -9.02 6.50
CA VAL A 423 15.07 -9.50 6.10
C VAL A 423 14.55 -10.46 7.17
N VAL A 424 13.28 -10.29 7.55
CA VAL A 424 12.52 -11.29 8.27
C VAL A 424 11.40 -11.79 7.37
N ILE A 425 11.18 -13.11 7.35
CA ILE A 425 10.06 -13.73 6.65
C ILE A 425 9.15 -14.37 7.67
N TYR A 426 7.91 -13.95 7.67
CA TYR A 426 6.83 -14.56 8.43
C TYR A 426 6.00 -15.45 7.51
N GLN A 427 5.41 -16.48 8.09
CA GLN A 427 4.44 -17.33 7.39
C GLN A 427 3.12 -17.34 8.15
N LYS A 428 2.02 -17.07 7.43
CA LYS A 428 0.66 -17.26 7.93
C LYS A 428 0.39 -18.76 8.02
N LEU A 429 -0.05 -19.24 9.19
CA LEU A 429 -0.36 -20.66 9.35
C LEU A 429 -1.53 -21.07 8.43
N THR A 430 -1.48 -22.31 7.95
CA THR A 430 -2.55 -22.91 7.12
C THR A 430 -3.79 -23.26 7.93
N SER A 431 -3.62 -23.51 9.22
CA SER A 431 -4.70 -23.78 10.17
C SER A 431 -4.98 -22.57 11.05
N SER A 432 -6.26 -22.37 11.34
CA SER A 432 -6.75 -21.35 12.24
C SER A 432 -6.87 -21.82 13.70
N SER A 433 -6.47 -23.07 14.01
CA SER A 433 -6.58 -23.67 15.36
C SER A 433 -5.83 -22.88 16.44
N CYS A 434 -4.68 -22.27 16.09
CA CYS A 434 -3.91 -21.43 17.00
C CYS A 434 -4.75 -20.29 17.63
N TYR A 435 -5.77 -19.77 16.92
CA TYR A 435 -6.61 -18.71 17.46
C TYR A 435 -7.46 -19.17 18.66
N LEU A 436 -7.86 -20.44 18.69
CA LEU A 436 -8.66 -21.06 19.75
C LEU A 436 -7.83 -21.28 21.02
N GLU A 437 -6.52 -21.49 20.86
CA GLU A 437 -5.58 -21.73 21.96
C GLU A 437 -5.08 -20.43 22.62
N ARG A 438 -5.49 -19.25 22.12
CA ARG A 438 -5.03 -17.97 22.64
C ARG A 438 -5.59 -17.72 24.04
N LYS A 439 -4.69 -17.44 24.98
CA LYS A 439 -5.04 -16.98 26.34
C LYS A 439 -5.87 -15.70 26.35
N THR A 440 -5.73 -14.86 25.33
CA THR A 440 -6.45 -13.60 25.21
C THR A 440 -6.94 -13.42 23.78
N ASN A 441 -8.23 -13.17 23.60
CA ASN A 441 -8.84 -12.93 22.30
C ASN A 441 -8.53 -11.50 21.78
N LYS A 442 -7.24 -11.21 21.57
CA LYS A 442 -6.74 -9.93 21.08
C LYS A 442 -5.72 -10.17 19.95
N PRO A 443 -6.01 -9.74 18.69
CA PRO A 443 -7.27 -9.14 18.25
C PRO A 443 -8.47 -10.10 18.36
N PRO A 444 -9.72 -9.60 18.46
CA PRO A 444 -10.90 -10.45 18.56
C PRO A 444 -11.19 -11.20 17.25
N MET A 445 -11.66 -12.44 17.36
CA MET A 445 -12.22 -13.19 16.22
C MET A 445 -13.53 -12.57 15.73
N CYS A 446 -13.88 -12.83 14.47
CA CYS A 446 -15.17 -12.45 13.92
C CYS A 446 -16.31 -13.33 14.45
N SER A 447 -17.50 -12.75 14.50
CA SER A 447 -18.77 -13.42 14.80
C SER A 447 -19.67 -13.47 13.55
N GLU A 448 -20.62 -14.40 13.54
CA GLU A 448 -21.62 -14.53 12.46
C GLU A 448 -22.48 -13.27 12.26
N LYS A 449 -22.53 -12.38 13.27
CA LYS A 449 -23.31 -11.14 13.24
C LYS A 449 -22.61 -10.01 12.48
N ASP A 450 -21.37 -10.18 12.06
CA ASP A 450 -20.58 -9.14 11.41
C ASP A 450 -20.90 -8.92 9.92
N GLY A 451 -21.91 -9.63 9.40
CA GLY A 451 -22.52 -9.40 8.09
C GLY A 451 -21.69 -9.89 6.88
N PRO A 452 -22.31 -9.93 5.69
CA PRO A 452 -21.62 -10.29 4.45
C PRO A 452 -20.57 -9.25 4.10
N ARG A 453 -19.36 -9.71 3.78
CA ARG A 453 -18.21 -8.83 3.53
C ARG A 453 -18.20 -8.38 2.08
N PHE A 454 -18.33 -7.07 1.86
CA PHE A 454 -17.94 -6.48 0.58
C PHE A 454 -16.41 -6.27 0.54
N PRO A 455 -15.73 -6.66 -0.56
CA PRO A 455 -14.29 -6.49 -0.70
C PRO A 455 -13.86 -5.03 -0.90
N TRP A 456 -14.80 -4.10 -1.02
CA TRP A 456 -14.56 -2.76 -1.57
C TRP A 456 -14.86 -1.65 -0.55
N TYR A 457 -13.87 -0.78 -0.30
CA TYR A 457 -14.03 0.55 0.31
C TYR A 457 -14.89 0.63 1.59
N ILE A 458 -14.76 -0.35 2.49
CA ILE A 458 -15.38 -0.30 3.82
C ILE A 458 -14.42 0.36 4.83
N TYR A 459 -14.95 1.30 5.62
CA TYR A 459 -14.25 1.90 6.76
C TYR A 459 -13.84 0.88 7.81
N SER A 460 -12.67 1.08 8.40
CA SER A 460 -12.07 0.20 9.39
C SER A 460 -12.76 0.21 10.76
N SER A 461 -13.84 0.96 10.90
CA SER A 461 -14.70 0.93 12.10
C SER A 461 -15.58 -0.32 12.17
N SER A 462 -15.86 -1.01 11.05
CA SER A 462 -16.71 -2.21 11.02
C SER A 462 -15.92 -3.52 11.19
N PHE A 463 -14.76 -3.47 11.84
CA PHE A 463 -13.86 -4.60 11.92
C PHE A 463 -14.33 -5.65 12.92
N SER A 464 -14.43 -6.87 12.43
CA SER A 464 -14.17 -8.07 13.19
C SER A 464 -12.88 -8.71 12.69
N PHE A 465 -12.01 -9.04 13.63
CA PHE A 465 -10.58 -8.75 13.47
C PHE A 465 -9.70 -9.96 13.13
N LEU A 466 -10.19 -11.19 13.18
CA LEU A 466 -9.43 -12.38 12.77
C LEU A 466 -10.38 -13.45 12.21
N PHE A 467 -10.00 -14.04 11.07
CA PHE A 467 -10.85 -14.94 10.30
C PHE A 467 -10.76 -16.37 10.85
N LEU A 468 -11.91 -16.93 11.25
CA LEU A 468 -12.22 -18.35 11.15
C LEU A 468 -13.46 -18.40 10.26
N HIS A 469 -13.42 -19.15 9.15
CA HIS A 469 -14.57 -19.63 8.37
C HIS A 469 -15.93 -18.94 8.62
N CYS A 470 -16.24 -17.84 7.93
CA CYS A 470 -17.61 -17.30 7.96
C CYS A 470 -18.22 -16.93 6.59
N CYS A 471 -17.52 -17.06 5.47
CA CYS A 471 -18.14 -16.80 4.16
C CYS A 471 -17.40 -17.46 2.99
N PHE A 472 -17.32 -18.81 2.96
CA PHE A 472 -16.97 -19.50 1.71
C PHE A 472 -18.21 -19.97 0.92
N ILE A 473 -19.41 -19.90 1.51
CA ILE A 473 -20.62 -20.48 0.89
C ILE A 473 -21.49 -19.44 0.17
N SER A 474 -21.41 -18.13 0.48
CA SER A 474 -22.36 -17.16 -0.08
C SER A 474 -21.95 -16.53 -1.42
N GLN A 475 -20.68 -16.57 -1.83
CA GLN A 475 -20.24 -15.99 -3.12
C GLN A 475 -20.34 -16.94 -4.32
N MET A 476 -20.49 -18.25 -4.12
CA MET A 476 -20.71 -19.19 -5.23
C MET A 476 -22.14 -19.20 -5.79
N HIS A 477 -23.08 -18.46 -5.19
CA HIS A 477 -24.46 -18.34 -5.69
C HIS A 477 -24.72 -17.07 -6.53
N LEU A 478 -23.70 -16.25 -6.81
CA LEU A 478 -23.82 -15.08 -7.70
C LEU A 478 -22.95 -15.16 -8.96
N ILE A 479 -22.26 -16.28 -9.17
CA ILE A 479 -21.57 -16.59 -10.42
C ILE A 479 -21.85 -18.05 -10.76
N LEU A 480 -23.10 -18.33 -11.14
CA LEU A 480 -23.52 -19.43 -12.01
C LEU A 480 -24.84 -19.04 -12.67
#